data_AF-A0A662R8U7-F1
#
_entry.id   AF-A0A662R8U7-F1
#
_cell.length_a   1.000
_cell.length_b   1.000
_cell.length_c   1.000
_cell.angle_alpha   90.00
_cell.angle_beta   90.00
_cell.angle_gamma   90.00
#
_symmetry.space_group_name_H-M   'P 1'
#
loop_
_entity.id
_entity.type
_entity.pdbx_description
1 polymer ?
#
loop_
_entity_poly.entity_id
_entity_poly.type
_entity_poly.pdbx_seq_one_letter_code
_entity_poly.pdbx_strand_id
1 'polypeptide(L)'
;MGERKEKRFYQKLETLEDRLTFIEDNFTEIEELKKSRVLRKALYKEFQELAEVLGDLVAMIVKEERMLVKDDYTNLECLKSLLEPDVIKNLKKANGLRNVLVHEYNGINDTLAFESIETTLPSF
;
A
#
# COMPACT_ATOMS: atom_id res chain seq x y z
N MET A 1 26.61 -4.60 -10.37
CA MET A 1 25.18 -4.85 -10.68
C MET A 1 24.33 -4.99 -9.42
N GLY A 2 24.83 -5.63 -8.34
CA GLY A 2 24.14 -5.72 -7.04
C GLY A 2 23.92 -4.38 -6.31
N GLU A 3 24.95 -3.51 -6.23
CA GLU A 3 24.85 -2.22 -5.50
C GLU A 3 23.73 -1.30 -6.00
N ARG A 4 23.46 -1.29 -7.31
CA ARG A 4 22.40 -0.45 -7.90
C ARG A 4 21.00 -0.96 -7.54
N LYS A 5 20.86 -2.27 -7.37
CA LYS A 5 19.61 -2.95 -7.01
C LYS A 5 19.33 -2.73 -5.52
N GLU A 6 20.30 -2.99 -4.64
CA GLU A 6 20.17 -2.76 -3.20
C GLU A 6 19.77 -1.30 -2.92
N LYS A 7 20.44 -0.35 -3.56
CA LYS A 7 20.07 1.07 -3.48
C LYS A 7 18.60 1.32 -3.85
N ARG A 8 18.06 0.60 -4.84
CA ARG A 8 16.66 0.75 -5.25
C ARG A 8 15.69 0.19 -4.20
N PHE A 9 16.02 -0.93 -3.56
CA PHE A 9 15.25 -1.46 -2.43
C PHE A 9 15.25 -0.47 -1.26
N TYR A 10 16.42 0.04 -0.87
CA TYR A 10 16.53 1.03 0.21
C TYR A 10 15.70 2.28 -0.06
N GLN A 11 15.79 2.85 -1.27
CA GLN A 11 14.96 4.00 -1.66
C GLN A 11 13.46 3.71 -1.55
N LYS A 12 13.04 2.49 -1.89
CA LYS A 12 11.64 2.09 -1.77
C LYS A 12 11.21 1.92 -0.31
N LEU A 13 12.08 1.37 0.54
CA LEU A 13 11.82 1.28 1.98
C LEU A 13 11.77 2.66 2.65
N GLU A 14 12.67 3.59 2.31
CA GLU A 14 12.61 4.98 2.80
C GLU A 14 11.31 5.67 2.38
N THR A 15 10.87 5.46 1.14
CA THR A 15 9.58 6.02 0.68
C THR A 15 8.40 5.38 1.42
N LEU A 16 8.46 4.07 1.67
CA LEU A 16 7.43 3.36 2.41
C LEU A 16 7.30 3.90 3.84
N GLU A 17 8.43 4.08 4.52
CA GLU A 17 8.51 4.60 5.89
C GLU A 17 8.03 6.05 5.99
N ASP A 18 8.40 6.91 5.05
CA ASP A 18 7.92 8.30 4.98
C ASP A 18 6.38 8.36 4.85
N ARG A 19 5.82 7.56 3.94
CA ARG A 19 4.37 7.49 3.71
C ARG A 19 3.64 6.92 4.92
N LEU A 20 4.19 5.88 5.55
CA LEU A 20 3.62 5.28 6.76
C LEU A 20 3.60 6.29 7.91
N THR A 21 4.74 6.94 8.17
CA THR A 21 4.87 7.95 9.23
C THR A 21 3.89 9.10 9.03
N PHE A 22 3.77 9.62 7.81
CA PHE A 22 2.79 10.68 7.52
C PHE A 22 1.38 10.23 7.85
N ILE A 23 1.00 9.02 7.43
CA ILE A 23 -0.35 8.50 7.69
C ILE A 23 -0.57 8.34 9.19
N GLU A 24 0.36 7.75 9.94
CA GLU A 24 0.27 7.56 11.39
C GLU A 24 0.15 8.90 12.14
N ASP A 25 0.99 9.88 11.80
CA ASP A 25 1.01 11.20 12.44
C ASP A 25 -0.25 12.03 12.18
N ASN A 26 -0.93 11.77 11.06
CA ASN A 26 -2.11 12.51 10.63
C ASN A 26 -3.41 11.70 10.72
N PHE A 27 -3.34 10.43 11.14
CA PHE A 27 -4.52 9.61 11.33
C PHE A 27 -5.32 10.18 12.51
N THR A 28 -6.60 10.41 12.29
CA THR A 28 -7.48 11.06 13.25
C THR A 28 -8.82 10.36 13.27
N GLU A 29 -9.71 10.75 14.17
CA GLU A 29 -11.06 10.21 14.19
C GLU A 29 -11.81 10.52 12.89
N ILE A 30 -12.63 9.57 12.46
CA ILE A 30 -13.41 9.66 11.23
C ILE A 30 -14.22 10.97 11.12
N GLU A 31 -14.67 11.54 12.24
CA GLU A 31 -15.50 12.76 12.21
C GLU A 31 -14.68 14.01 11.91
N GLU A 32 -13.40 14.05 12.28
CA GLU A 32 -12.47 15.10 11.87
C GLU A 32 -12.06 14.94 10.40
N LEU A 33 -11.88 13.69 9.95
CA LEU A 33 -11.60 13.38 8.55
C LEU A 33 -12.75 13.78 7.61
N LYS A 34 -14.01 13.57 8.03
CA LYS A 34 -15.20 13.98 7.26
C LYS A 34 -15.30 15.51 7.13
N LYS A 35 -14.97 16.25 8.20
CA LYS A 35 -14.99 17.72 8.21
C LYS A 35 -13.93 18.35 7.31
N SER A 36 -12.78 17.69 7.12
CA SER A 36 -11.67 18.22 6.32
C SER A 36 -11.45 17.44 5.02
N ARG A 37 -11.96 17.98 3.90
CA ARG A 37 -11.68 17.43 2.56
C ARG A 37 -10.19 17.40 2.24
N VAL A 38 -9.42 18.38 2.74
CA VAL A 38 -7.98 18.47 2.50
C VAL A 38 -7.25 17.33 3.20
N LEU A 39 -7.48 17.15 4.51
CA LEU A 39 -6.86 16.07 5.28
C LEU A 39 -7.23 14.70 4.70
N ARG A 40 -8.51 14.52 4.35
CA ARG A 40 -8.98 13.28 3.75
C ARG A 40 -8.27 12.97 2.43
N LYS A 41 -8.15 13.94 1.54
CA LYS A 41 -7.44 13.75 0.26
C LYS A 41 -5.94 13.52 0.46
N ALA A 42 -5.33 14.15 1.47
CA ALA A 42 -3.94 13.89 1.82
C ALA A 42 -3.75 12.43 2.26
N LEU A 43 -4.49 11.97 3.26
CA LEU A 43 -4.41 10.59 3.76
C LEU A 43 -4.70 9.54 2.67
N TYR A 44 -5.68 9.79 1.79
CA TYR A 44 -5.95 8.88 0.68
C TYR A 44 -4.80 8.81 -0.30
N LYS A 45 -4.17 9.95 -0.61
CA LYS A 45 -3.02 9.99 -1.53
C LYS A 45 -1.80 9.30 -0.93
N GLU A 46 -1.54 9.53 0.34
CA GLU A 46 -0.43 8.91 1.07
C GLU A 46 -0.60 7.39 1.13
N PHE A 47 -1.82 6.91 1.40
CA PHE A 47 -2.14 5.48 1.36
C PHE A 47 -1.98 4.89 -0.05
N GLN A 48 -2.44 5.60 -1.09
CA GLN A 48 -2.27 5.15 -2.48
C GLN A 48 -0.79 4.96 -2.81
N GLU A 49 0.05 5.94 -2.47
CA GLU A 49 1.50 5.87 -2.72
C GLU A 49 2.18 4.77 -1.88
N LEU A 50 1.77 4.59 -0.62
CA LEU A 50 2.22 3.49 0.22
C LEU A 50 1.93 2.13 -0.45
N ALA A 51 0.70 1.92 -0.93
CA ALA A 51 0.30 0.69 -1.60
C ALA A 51 1.04 0.49 -2.95
N GLU A 52 1.31 1.56 -3.69
CA GLU A 52 2.13 1.51 -4.91
C GLU A 52 3.58 1.11 -4.62
N VAL A 53 4.18 1.65 -3.57
CA VAL A 53 5.54 1.29 -3.14
C VAL A 53 5.61 -0.18 -2.71
N LEU A 54 4.60 -0.69 -1.99
CA LEU A 54 4.50 -2.11 -1.65
C LEU A 54 4.37 -2.99 -2.90
N GLY A 55 3.56 -2.59 -3.88
CA GLY A 55 3.44 -3.29 -5.17
C GLY A 55 4.76 -3.35 -5.93
N ASP A 56 5.50 -2.24 -5.96
CA ASP A 56 6.84 -2.18 -6.56
C ASP A 56 7.85 -3.09 -5.84
N LEU A 57 7.83 -3.12 -4.50
CA LEU A 57 8.67 -4.02 -3.71
C LEU A 57 8.36 -5.49 -4.01
N VAL A 58 7.07 -5.85 -4.09
CA VAL A 58 6.61 -7.19 -4.47
C VAL A 58 7.11 -7.57 -5.88
N ALA A 59 6.93 -6.70 -6.87
CA ALA A 59 7.42 -6.93 -8.23
C ALA A 59 8.95 -7.07 -8.28
N MET A 60 9.68 -6.29 -7.48
CA MET A 60 11.12 -6.39 -7.34
C MET A 60 11.53 -7.73 -6.72
N ILE A 61 10.86 -8.21 -5.67
CA ILE A 61 11.13 -9.54 -5.07
C ILE A 61 10.85 -10.66 -6.08
N VAL A 62 9.70 -10.64 -6.76
CA VAL A 62 9.36 -11.64 -7.80
C VAL A 62 10.46 -11.74 -8.86
N LYS A 63 11.01 -10.60 -9.29
CA LYS A 63 12.11 -10.56 -10.25
C LYS A 63 13.39 -11.21 -9.71
N GLU A 64 13.69 -11.01 -8.43
CA GLU A 64 14.89 -11.59 -7.78
C GLU A 64 14.80 -13.10 -7.61
N GLU A 65 13.58 -13.60 -7.38
CA GLU A 65 13.27 -15.02 -7.41
C GLU A 65 13.26 -15.62 -8.82
N ARG A 66 13.70 -14.85 -9.84
CA ARG A 66 13.75 -15.22 -11.26
C ARG A 66 12.40 -15.65 -11.82
N MET A 67 11.32 -15.21 -11.19
CA MET A 67 9.96 -15.40 -11.66
C MET A 67 9.57 -14.28 -12.64
N LEU A 68 8.59 -14.56 -13.49
CA LEU A 68 8.07 -13.56 -14.42
C LEU A 68 7.20 -12.56 -13.67
N VAL A 69 7.61 -11.29 -13.65
CA VAL A 69 6.81 -10.18 -13.12
C VAL A 69 5.55 -10.00 -13.97
N LYS A 70 4.40 -9.95 -13.32
CA LYS A 70 3.05 -9.80 -13.89
C LYS A 70 2.30 -8.68 -13.15
N ASP A 71 0.97 -8.73 -13.14
CA ASP A 71 0.12 -7.82 -12.35
C ASP A 71 0.28 -8.05 -10.83
N ASP A 72 -0.17 -7.06 -10.05
CA ASP A 72 -0.06 -7.03 -8.59
C ASP A 72 -0.57 -8.30 -7.91
N TYR A 73 -1.75 -8.81 -8.30
CA TYR A 73 -2.34 -9.98 -7.67
C TYR A 73 -1.57 -11.25 -8.04
N THR A 74 -1.22 -11.43 -9.30
CA THR A 74 -0.43 -12.59 -9.74
C THR A 74 0.97 -12.59 -9.09
N ASN A 75 1.60 -11.43 -8.93
CA ASN A 75 2.88 -11.32 -8.23
C ASN A 75 2.77 -11.77 -6.76
N LEU A 76 1.71 -11.37 -6.05
CA LEU A 76 1.47 -11.82 -4.68
C LEU A 76 1.21 -13.33 -4.59
N GLU A 77 0.52 -13.91 -5.57
CA GLU A 77 0.33 -15.37 -5.65
C GLU A 77 1.67 -16.12 -5.78
N CYS A 78 2.61 -15.58 -6.57
CA CYS A 78 3.95 -16.13 -6.72
C CYS A 78 4.76 -16.12 -5.42
N LEU A 79 4.47 -15.21 -4.49
CA LEU A 79 5.21 -15.08 -3.22
C LEU A 79 4.61 -15.86 -2.04
N LYS A 80 3.53 -16.62 -2.24
CA LYS A 80 2.86 -17.38 -1.17
C LYS A 80 3.73 -18.41 -0.44
N SER A 81 4.79 -18.91 -1.09
CA SER A 81 5.74 -19.83 -0.46
C SER A 81 6.86 -19.12 0.31
N LEU A 82 6.96 -17.80 0.16
CA LEU A 82 8.04 -16.97 0.73
C LEU A 82 7.54 -16.04 1.84
N LEU A 83 6.26 -15.66 1.79
CA LEU A 83 5.63 -14.76 2.75
C LEU A 83 4.50 -15.46 3.49
N GLU A 84 4.31 -15.07 4.75
CA GLU A 84 3.21 -15.58 5.56
C GLU A 84 1.85 -15.30 4.92
N PRO A 85 0.86 -16.21 5.06
CA PRO A 85 -0.46 -16.03 4.47
C PRO A 85 -1.15 -14.72 4.85
N ASP A 86 -0.95 -14.25 6.09
CA ASP A 86 -1.52 -12.98 6.56
C ASP A 86 -0.86 -11.77 5.90
N VAL A 87 0.46 -11.81 5.65
CA VAL A 87 1.16 -10.76 4.89
C VAL A 87 0.60 -10.67 3.47
N ILE A 88 0.45 -11.80 2.78
CA ILE A 88 -0.15 -11.84 1.44
C ILE A 88 -1.57 -11.28 1.46
N LYS A 89 -2.37 -11.66 2.45
CA LYS A 89 -3.74 -11.17 2.62
C LYS A 89 -3.78 -9.65 2.83
N ASN A 90 -2.89 -9.10 3.65
CA ASN A 90 -2.83 -7.67 3.94
C ASN A 90 -2.36 -6.85 2.73
N LEU A 91 -1.36 -7.34 1.99
CA LEU A 91 -0.93 -6.72 0.73
C LEU A 91 -2.04 -6.69 -0.32
N LYS A 92 -2.83 -7.77 -0.43
CA LYS A 92 -4.01 -7.78 -1.32
C LYS A 92 -5.07 -6.77 -0.89
N LYS A 93 -5.33 -6.63 0.42
CA LYS A 93 -6.27 -5.64 0.94
C LYS A 93 -5.82 -4.22 0.61
N ALA A 94 -4.53 -3.90 0.82
CA ALA A 94 -4.00 -2.59 0.45
C ALA A 94 -4.11 -2.31 -1.05
N ASN A 95 -3.78 -3.29 -1.88
CA ASN A 95 -3.94 -3.15 -3.33
C ASN A 95 -5.40 -2.93 -3.75
N GLY A 96 -6.32 -3.67 -3.12
CA GLY A 96 -7.75 -3.49 -3.30
C GLY A 96 -8.21 -2.08 -2.92
N LEU A 97 -7.80 -1.58 -1.75
CA LEU A 97 -8.16 -0.26 -1.27
C LEU A 97 -7.58 0.86 -2.15
N ARG A 98 -6.31 0.74 -2.60
CA ARG A 98 -5.71 1.64 -3.59
C ARG A 98 -6.60 1.74 -4.83
N ASN A 99 -7.04 0.61 -5.39
CA ASN A 99 -7.90 0.60 -6.57
C ASN A 99 -9.22 1.32 -6.34
N VAL A 100 -9.85 1.14 -5.17
CA VAL A 100 -11.08 1.88 -4.82
C VAL A 100 -10.81 3.38 -4.74
N LEU A 101 -9.74 3.79 -4.06
CA LEU A 101 -9.39 5.20 -3.89
C LEU A 101 -8.99 5.88 -5.21
N VAL A 102 -8.37 5.15 -6.14
CA VAL A 102 -7.93 5.68 -7.45
C VAL A 102 -9.07 5.74 -8.45
N HIS A 103 -9.87 4.67 -8.55
CA HIS A 103 -10.89 4.56 -9.59
C HIS A 103 -12.24 5.16 -9.21
N GLU A 104 -12.46 5.46 -7.92
CA GLU A 104 -13.68 6.09 -7.41
C GLU A 104 -14.98 5.44 -7.96
N TYR A 105 -15.01 4.11 -8.13
CA TYR A 105 -16.18 3.42 -8.68
C TYR A 105 -17.43 3.76 -7.84
N ASN A 106 -18.36 4.52 -8.42
CA ASN A 106 -19.58 5.06 -7.78
C ASN A 106 -19.36 6.15 -6.69
N GLY A 107 -18.20 6.81 -6.69
CA GLY A 107 -17.78 7.75 -5.66
C GLY A 107 -17.12 7.05 -4.45
N ILE A 108 -16.33 7.80 -3.68
CA ILE A 108 -15.67 7.26 -2.47
C ILE A 108 -16.67 7.30 -1.31
N ASN A 109 -16.96 6.15 -0.71
CA ASN A 109 -17.58 6.11 0.62
C ASN A 109 -16.48 6.41 1.65
N ASP A 110 -16.45 7.65 2.12
CA ASP A 110 -15.40 8.14 3.03
C ASP A 110 -15.29 7.30 4.33
N THR A 111 -16.41 6.72 4.78
CA THR A 111 -16.45 5.85 5.98
C THR A 111 -15.78 4.51 5.71
N LEU A 112 -16.16 3.84 4.60
CA LEU A 112 -15.55 2.57 4.22
C LEU A 112 -14.06 2.73 3.89
N ALA A 113 -13.67 3.86 3.28
CA ALA A 113 -12.28 4.16 3.01
C ALA A 113 -11.49 4.36 4.31
N PHE A 114 -12.03 5.11 5.28
CA PHE A 114 -11.41 5.30 6.59
C PHE A 114 -11.22 3.97 7.34
N GLU A 115 -12.29 3.19 7.50
CA GLU A 115 -12.24 1.87 8.17
C GLU A 115 -11.27 0.92 7.47
N SER A 116 -11.22 0.96 6.14
CA SER A 116 -10.28 0.13 5.37
C SER A 116 -8.83 0.56 5.60
N ILE A 117 -8.54 1.86 5.68
CA ILE A 117 -7.20 2.36 6.01
C ILE A 117 -6.84 1.94 7.43
N GLU A 118 -7.73 2.20 8.40
CA GLU A 118 -7.55 1.85 9.81
C GLU A 118 -7.32 0.36 10.04
N THR A 119 -7.94 -0.52 9.25
CA THR A 119 -7.79 -1.97 9.40
C THR A 119 -6.68 -2.57 8.55
N THR A 120 -6.12 -1.79 7.61
CA THR A 120 -5.04 -2.24 6.73
C THR A 120 -3.67 -1.79 7.24
N LEU A 121 -3.56 -0.57 7.79
CA LEU A 121 -2.31 -0.05 8.38
C LEU A 121 -1.77 -0.86 9.57
N PRO A 122 -2.57 -1.39 10.52
CA PRO A 122 -2.06 -2.12 11.69
C PRO A 122 -1.48 -3.51 11.36
N SER A 123 -1.24 -3.80 10.09
CA SER A 123 -1.02 -5.15 9.57
C SER A 123 0.25 -5.31 8.72
N PHE A 124 1.12 -4.28 8.70
CA PHE A 124 2.40 -4.31 8.01
C PHE A 124 3.56 -4.46 9.00
#